data_AF-A0A958SVW8-F1
#
_entry.id   AF-A0A958SVW8-F1
#
_cell.length_a   1.000
_cell.length_b   1.000
_cell.length_c   1.000
_cell.angle_alpha   90.00
_cell.angle_beta   90.00
_cell.angle_gamma   90.00
#
_symmetry.space_group_name_H-M   'P 1'
#
loop_
_entity.id
_entity.type
_entity.pdbx_description
1 polymer ?
#
loop_
_entity_poly.entity_id
_entity_poly.type
_entity_poly.pdbx_seq_one_letter_code
_entity_poly.pdbx_strand_id
1 'polypeptide(L)'
;MKRLFIASTSTLHGGTYLEYLIEPLSELYSGISEILFIPYARPGGISYKDYTAKAQDAFSKLNIKVTGLQDYENPMLAIKEAQGIFVGGGNTFVLVNQLYKENVMETLRNAIKNGTPYLG
;
A
#
# COMPACT_ATOMS: atom_id res chain seq x y z
N MET A 1 13.81 12.53 -5.48
CA MET A 1 14.15 12.19 -4.08
C MET A 1 13.15 11.13 -3.62
N LYS A 2 13.57 10.07 -2.90
CA LYS A 2 12.64 9.00 -2.49
C LYS A 2 11.72 9.51 -1.38
N ARG A 3 10.42 9.23 -1.46
CA ARG A 3 9.42 9.55 -0.44
C ARG A 3 8.94 8.23 0.18
N LEU A 4 9.54 7.83 1.29
CA LEU A 4 9.34 6.53 1.91
C LEU A 4 8.89 6.72 3.36
N PHE A 5 7.85 6.01 3.77
CA PHE A 5 7.53 5.80 5.17
C PHE A 5 7.51 4.29 5.44
N ILE A 6 8.35 3.83 6.37
CA ILE A 6 8.46 2.42 6.73
C ILE A 6 7.94 2.26 8.15
N ALA A 7 6.75 1.69 8.29
CA ALA A 7 6.07 1.51 9.56
C ALA A 7 6.43 0.15 10.17
N SER A 8 6.83 0.15 11.44
CA SER A 8 7.13 -1.11 12.14
C SER A 8 5.89 -1.95 12.47
N THR A 9 4.72 -1.31 12.60
CA THR A 9 3.45 -1.97 12.87
C THR A 9 2.32 -1.18 12.24
N SER A 10 1.18 -1.82 12.02
CA SER A 10 -0.03 -1.13 11.56
C SER A 10 -0.96 -0.70 12.69
N THR A 11 -0.69 -1.09 13.92
CA THR A 11 -1.57 -0.80 15.08
C THR A 11 -0.74 -0.78 16.35
N LEU A 12 -0.94 0.25 17.18
CA LEU A 12 -0.39 0.31 18.54
C LEU A 12 -1.39 -0.26 19.53
N HIS A 13 -0.91 -0.71 20.70
CA HIS A 13 -1.79 -1.24 21.75
C HIS A 13 -2.86 -0.21 22.14
N GLY A 14 -4.13 -0.64 22.15
CA GLY A 14 -5.28 0.22 22.45
C GLY A 14 -5.72 1.16 21.32
N GLY A 15 -5.01 1.19 20.19
CA GLY A 15 -5.37 2.00 19.02
C GLY A 15 -6.03 1.19 17.90
N THR A 16 -6.46 1.90 16.87
CA THR A 16 -7.05 1.35 15.64
C THR A 16 -6.04 1.30 14.49
N TYR A 17 -6.43 0.62 13.41
CA TYR A 17 -5.57 0.41 12.23
C TYR A 17 -5.09 1.75 11.63
N LEU A 18 -3.77 1.90 11.52
CA LEU A 18 -3.02 3.07 11.04
C LEU A 18 -3.29 4.38 11.78
N GLU A 19 -3.96 4.36 12.92
CA GLU A 19 -4.38 5.57 13.63
C GLU A 19 -3.22 6.49 14.02
N TYR A 20 -2.14 5.91 14.55
CA TYR A 20 -0.95 6.66 14.95
C TYR A 20 -0.15 7.21 13.76
N LEU A 21 -0.51 6.80 12.54
CA LEU A 21 0.18 7.19 11.31
C LEU A 21 -0.57 8.27 10.53
N ILE A 22 -1.75 8.72 10.95
CA ILE A 22 -2.56 9.68 10.18
C ILE A 22 -1.76 10.95 9.83
N GLU A 23 -1.08 11.56 10.79
CA GLU A 23 -0.28 12.77 10.55
C GLU A 23 0.89 12.54 9.55
N PRO A 24 1.80 11.57 9.76
CA PRO A 24 2.89 11.35 8.80
C PRO A 24 2.40 10.85 7.44
N LEU A 25 1.27 10.14 7.36
CA LEU A 25 0.67 9.74 6.08
C LEU A 25 0.06 10.93 5.34
N SER A 26 -0.49 11.91 6.05
CA SER A 26 -0.96 13.17 5.45
C SER A 26 0.21 13.95 4.81
N GLU A 27 1.40 13.93 5.42
CA GLU A 27 2.59 14.56 4.85
C GLU A 27 3.13 13.74 3.66
N LEU A 28 3.26 12.43 3.83
CA LEU A 28 3.75 11.51 2.79
C LEU A 28 2.91 11.60 1.51
N TYR A 29 1.58 11.66 1.67
CA TYR A 29 0.62 11.70 0.57
C TYR A 29 0.03 13.10 0.33
N SER A 30 0.72 14.16 0.77
CA SER A 30 0.28 15.53 0.51
C SER A 30 0.10 15.79 -0.99
N GLY A 31 -1.09 16.27 -1.37
CA GLY A 31 -1.50 16.52 -2.75
C GLY A 31 -1.92 15.29 -3.56
N ILE A 32 -1.96 14.10 -2.94
CA ILE A 32 -2.41 12.85 -3.58
C ILE A 32 -3.87 12.59 -3.25
N SER A 33 -4.63 12.14 -4.25
CA SER A 33 -6.06 11.84 -4.12
C SER A 33 -6.37 10.34 -4.13
N GLU A 34 -5.46 9.54 -4.67
CA GLU A 34 -5.62 8.09 -4.78
C GLU A 34 -4.29 7.36 -4.55
N ILE A 35 -4.32 6.26 -3.80
CA ILE A 35 -3.18 5.35 -3.64
C ILE A 35 -3.52 3.93 -4.06
N LEU A 36 -2.51 3.24 -4.59
CA LEU A 36 -2.57 1.84 -4.94
C LEU A 36 -2.12 0.97 -3.75
N PHE A 37 -2.98 0.07 -3.30
CA PHE A 37 -2.73 -0.85 -2.21
C PHE A 37 -2.31 -2.24 -2.71
N ILE A 38 -1.29 -2.82 -2.10
CA ILE A 38 -0.77 -4.16 -2.41
C ILE A 38 -1.07 -5.08 -1.21
N PRO A 39 -2.14 -5.91 -1.27
CA PRO A 39 -2.61 -6.72 -0.14
C PRO A 39 -1.96 -8.12 -0.05
N TYR A 40 -0.87 -8.36 -0.77
CA TYR A 40 -0.34 -9.72 -1.01
C TYR A 40 0.31 -10.38 0.20
N ALA A 41 0.55 -9.67 1.31
CA ALA A 41 1.23 -10.23 2.47
C ALA A 41 0.35 -11.16 3.33
N ARG A 42 -0.97 -11.27 3.11
CA ARG A 42 -1.82 -12.11 3.96
C ARG A 42 -1.85 -13.57 3.47
N PRO A 43 -1.35 -14.54 4.28
CA PRO A 43 -1.33 -15.97 3.90
C PRO A 43 -2.72 -16.65 4.00
N GLY A 44 -3.74 -15.95 4.50
CA GLY A 44 -5.10 -16.47 4.73
C GLY A 44 -5.85 -15.64 5.80
N GLY A 45 -7.13 -15.96 6.02
CA GLY A 45 -7.97 -15.34 7.06
C GLY A 45 -8.63 -14.01 6.68
N ILE A 46 -8.24 -13.40 5.56
CA ILE A 46 -8.87 -12.22 4.97
C ILE A 46 -8.63 -12.22 3.47
N SER A 47 -9.64 -11.88 2.66
CA SER A 47 -9.44 -11.75 1.21
C SER A 47 -8.66 -10.47 0.88
N TYR A 48 -8.07 -10.39 -0.31
CA TYR A 48 -7.43 -9.16 -0.77
C TYR A 48 -8.41 -7.98 -0.85
N LYS A 49 -9.66 -8.24 -1.22
CA LYS A 49 -10.72 -7.22 -1.24
C LYS A 49 -11.03 -6.71 0.16
N ASP A 50 -11.22 -7.61 1.13
CA ASP A 50 -11.49 -7.22 2.51
C ASP A 50 -10.30 -6.48 3.12
N TYR A 51 -9.06 -6.86 2.76
CA TYR A 51 -7.89 -6.14 3.26
C TYR A 51 -7.78 -4.74 2.63
N THR A 52 -8.12 -4.62 1.35
CA THR A 52 -8.21 -3.32 0.67
C THR A 52 -9.28 -2.43 1.31
N ALA A 53 -10.44 -3.00 1.66
CA ALA A 53 -11.50 -2.26 2.37
C ALA A 53 -11.02 -1.72 3.72
N LYS A 54 -10.27 -2.52 4.50
CA LYS A 54 -9.66 -2.02 5.76
C LYS A 54 -8.68 -0.87 5.54
N ALA A 55 -7.93 -0.88 4.45
CA ALA A 55 -7.07 0.24 4.08
C ALA A 55 -7.90 1.46 3.67
N GLN A 56 -8.96 1.29 2.87
CA GLN A 56 -9.90 2.35 2.51
C GLN A 56 -10.48 3.04 3.75
N ASP A 57 -10.93 2.28 4.74
CA ASP A 57 -11.50 2.82 5.97
C ASP A 57 -10.49 3.71 6.71
N ALA A 58 -9.23 3.28 6.82
CA ALA A 58 -8.20 4.08 7.48
C ALA A 58 -7.84 5.36 6.70
N PHE A 59 -7.71 5.26 5.38
CA PHE A 59 -7.35 6.39 4.51
C PHE A 59 -8.52 7.34 4.22
N SER A 60 -9.76 6.94 4.51
CA SER A 60 -10.93 7.83 4.43
C SER A 60 -10.77 9.07 5.31
N LYS A 61 -10.08 8.94 6.46
CA LYS A 61 -9.73 10.05 7.36
C LYS A 61 -8.81 11.10 6.71
N LEU A 62 -8.07 10.71 5.67
CA LEU A 62 -7.19 11.56 4.89
C LEU A 62 -7.83 12.06 3.58
N ASN A 63 -9.09 11.67 3.31
CA ASN A 63 -9.76 11.90 2.03
C ASN A 63 -8.98 11.34 0.82
N ILE A 64 -8.26 10.22 1.03
CA ILE A 64 -7.49 9.55 -0.01
C ILE A 64 -8.24 8.27 -0.41
N LYS A 65 -8.54 8.13 -1.70
CA LYS A 65 -9.09 6.90 -2.26
C LYS A 65 -8.02 5.81 -2.25
N VAL A 66 -8.42 4.57 -1.95
CA VAL A 66 -7.53 3.41 -2.02
C VAL A 66 -8.09 2.40 -3.02
N THR A 67 -7.26 1.97 -3.97
CA THR A 67 -7.58 0.91 -4.94
C THR A 67 -6.64 -0.27 -4.75
N GLY A 68 -7.14 -1.50 -4.87
CA GLY A 68 -6.34 -2.70 -4.64
C GLY A 68 -5.72 -3.20 -5.93
N LEU A 69 -4.41 -3.53 -5.91
CA LEU A 69 -3.68 -4.04 -7.07
C LEU A 69 -4.28 -5.34 -7.63
N GLN A 70 -4.91 -6.16 -6.79
CA GLN A 70 -5.56 -7.41 -7.17
C GLN A 70 -6.72 -7.24 -8.17
N ASP A 71 -7.30 -6.04 -8.25
CA ASP A 71 -8.45 -5.77 -9.11
C ASP A 71 -8.03 -5.24 -10.51
N TYR A 72 -6.72 -5.10 -10.76
CA TYR A 72 -6.20 -4.64 -12.05
C TYR A 72 -5.78 -5.80 -12.95
N GLU A 73 -6.23 -5.78 -14.20
CA GLU A 73 -5.78 -6.75 -15.23
C GLU A 73 -4.29 -6.61 -15.56
N ASN A 74 -3.78 -5.37 -15.51
CA ASN A 74 -2.37 -5.06 -15.74
C ASN A 74 -1.74 -4.44 -14.49
N PRO A 75 -1.22 -5.26 -13.57
CA PRO A 75 -0.66 -4.76 -12.32
C PRO A 75 0.61 -3.91 -12.53
N MET A 76 1.37 -4.16 -13.59
CA MET A 76 2.53 -3.33 -13.93
C MET A 76 2.12 -1.91 -14.34
N LEU A 77 1.07 -1.76 -15.13
CA LEU A 77 0.56 -0.44 -15.53
C LEU A 77 0.00 0.31 -14.32
N ALA A 78 -0.77 -0.37 -13.47
CA ALA A 78 -1.33 0.19 -12.25
C ALA A 78 -0.24 0.77 -11.33
N ILE A 79 0.89 0.05 -11.17
CA ILE A 79 2.03 0.53 -10.38
C ILE A 79 2.73 1.74 -11.03
N LYS A 80 2.84 1.77 -12.36
CA LYS A 80 3.48 2.89 -13.08
C LYS A 80 2.66 4.19 -12.97
N GLU A 81 1.34 4.07 -12.93
CA GLU A 81 0.42 5.20 -12.91
C GLU A 81 -0.01 5.63 -11.49
N ALA A 82 0.38 4.84 -10.47
CA ALA A 82 0.03 5.12 -9.08
C ALA A 82 0.57 6.48 -8.61
N GLN A 83 -0.30 7.32 -8.03
CA GLN A 83 0.11 8.58 -7.41
C GLN A 83 0.86 8.32 -6.10
N GLY A 84 0.51 7.24 -5.39
CA GLY A 84 1.18 6.74 -4.20
C GLY A 84 0.90 5.25 -4.02
N ILE A 85 1.78 4.56 -3.29
CA ILE A 85 1.73 3.11 -3.10
C ILE A 85 1.72 2.79 -1.61
N PHE A 86 0.90 1.82 -1.21
CA PHE A 86 0.90 1.24 0.13
C PHE A 86 0.98 -0.30 0.05
N VAL A 87 1.97 -0.90 0.70
CA VAL A 87 2.08 -2.35 0.85
C VAL A 87 1.59 -2.77 2.23
N GLY A 88 0.57 -3.64 2.27
CA GLY A 88 0.03 -4.17 3.52
C GLY A 88 0.99 -5.14 4.21
N GLY A 89 0.97 -5.14 5.55
CA GLY A 89 1.75 -6.05 6.37
C GLY A 89 1.19 -7.48 6.42
N GLY A 90 2.03 -8.43 6.85
CA GLY A 90 1.68 -9.84 6.96
C GLY A 90 2.92 -10.73 6.90
N ASN A 91 2.86 -11.79 6.09
CA ASN A 91 3.96 -12.68 5.82
C ASN A 91 4.77 -12.19 4.59
N THR A 92 6.04 -11.86 4.80
CA THR A 92 6.95 -11.36 3.77
C THR A 92 7.21 -12.37 2.65
N PHE A 93 7.30 -13.68 2.95
CA PHE A 93 7.51 -14.70 1.92
C PHE A 93 6.31 -14.78 0.97
N VAL A 94 5.08 -14.67 1.49
CA VAL A 94 3.86 -14.65 0.68
C VAL A 94 3.80 -13.37 -0.17
N LEU A 95 4.08 -12.21 0.43
CA LEU A 95 4.18 -10.94 -0.28
C LEU A 95 5.16 -11.02 -1.47
N VAL A 96 6.41 -11.40 -1.19
CA VAL A 96 7.49 -11.42 -2.18
C VAL A 96 7.21 -12.46 -3.27
N ASN A 97 6.73 -13.65 -2.90
CA ASN A 97 6.35 -14.68 -3.87
C ASN A 97 5.27 -14.19 -4.84
N GLN A 98 4.23 -13.50 -4.35
CA GLN A 98 3.19 -12.97 -5.22
C GLN A 98 3.73 -11.85 -6.13
N LEU A 99 4.56 -10.94 -5.60
CA LEU A 99 5.18 -9.88 -6.39
C LEU A 99 6.07 -10.41 -7.53
N TYR A 100 6.76 -11.54 -7.32
CA TYR A 100 7.49 -12.23 -8.37
C TYR A 100 6.58 -12.90 -9.39
N LYS A 101 5.50 -13.56 -8.95
CA LYS A 101 4.51 -14.19 -9.84
C LYS A 101 3.83 -13.18 -10.76
N GLU A 102 3.51 -12.00 -10.25
CA GLU A 102 2.95 -10.89 -11.02
C GLU A 102 3.99 -10.14 -11.88
N ASN A 103 5.28 -10.50 -11.76
CA ASN A 103 6.39 -9.84 -12.44
C ASN A 103 6.45 -8.31 -12.22
N VAL A 104 6.05 -7.84 -11.04
CA VAL A 104 5.98 -6.41 -10.72
C VAL A 104 7.16 -5.87 -9.93
N MET A 105 8.10 -6.73 -9.51
CA MET A 105 9.16 -6.31 -8.57
C MET A 105 10.01 -5.14 -9.06
N GLU A 106 10.52 -5.23 -10.28
CA GLU A 106 11.32 -4.15 -10.85
C GLU A 106 10.45 -2.93 -11.20
N THR A 107 9.20 -3.13 -11.59
CA THR A 107 8.26 -2.02 -11.83
C THR A 107 8.00 -1.22 -10.55
N LEU A 108 7.75 -1.89 -9.42
CA LEU A 108 7.58 -1.25 -8.11
C LEU A 108 8.85 -0.53 -7.68
N ARG A 109 10.02 -1.18 -7.81
CA ARG A 109 11.32 -0.58 -7.51
C ARG A 109 11.53 0.72 -8.29
N ASN A 110 11.21 0.73 -9.57
CA ASN A 110 11.38 1.88 -10.44
C ASN A 110 10.40 3.02 -10.10
N ALA A 111 9.13 2.71 -9.84
CA ALA A 111 8.14 3.69 -9.40
C ALA A 111 8.59 4.43 -8.12
N ILE A 112 9.08 3.69 -7.13
CA ILE A 112 9.59 4.24 -5.86
C ILE A 112 10.85 5.09 -6.10
N LYS A 113 11.80 4.60 -6.91
CA LYS A 113 13.03 5.36 -7.24
C LYS A 113 12.72 6.67 -7.98
N ASN A 114 11.67 6.68 -8.79
CA ASN A 114 11.21 7.84 -9.54
C ASN A 114 10.41 8.83 -8.70
N GLY A 115 10.19 8.55 -7.41
CA GLY A 115 9.63 9.51 -6.45
C GLY A 115 8.18 9.24 -6.04
N THR A 116 7.57 8.15 -6.50
CA THR A 116 6.25 7.73 -6.04
C THR A 116 6.28 7.50 -4.52
N PRO A 117 5.45 8.20 -3.72
CA PRO A 117 5.39 7.99 -2.28
C PRO A 117 4.99 6.57 -1.93
N TYR A 118 5.68 6.00 -0.94
CA TYR A 118 5.53 4.60 -0.57
C TYR A 118 5.39 4.44 0.94
N LEU A 119 4.36 3.70 1.35
CA LEU A 119 4.18 3.17 2.70
C LEU A 119 4.38 1.65 2.67
N GLY A 120 5.12 1.12 3.64
CA GLY A 120 5.25 -0.32 3.88
C GLY A 120 5.53 -0.64 5.33
#